data_AF-A0A1W6D0Z9-F1
#
_entry.id   AF-A0A1W6D0Z9-F1
#
_cell.length_a   1.000
_cell.length_b   1.000
_cell.length_c   1.000
_cell.angle_alpha   90.00
_cell.angle_beta   90.00
_cell.angle_gamma   90.00
#
_symmetry.space_group_name_H-M   'P 1'
#
loop_
_entity.id
_entity.type
_entity.pdbx_description
1 polymer ?
#
loop_
_entity_poly.entity_id
_entity_poly.type
_entity_poly.pdbx_seq_one_letter_code
_entity_poly.pdbx_strand_id
1 'polypeptide(L)'
;MPAALLAVLLASSLLARPAAADTGATVVLPDTSALPPAEARALLTQLAQVNVITSNCPAYALGDADWTLLTGTGDQLAAQLGLDASAYDRQVYAPAFRLLDDPGACDRVGPTAAGLIGRLRAMGGAAEGAGR
;
A
#
# COMPACT_ATOMS: atom_id res chain seq x y z
N MET A 1 -18.70 40.46 -56.40
CA MET A 1 -18.65 39.00 -56.65
C MET A 1 -17.66 38.38 -55.65
N PRO A 2 -17.92 37.17 -55.15
CA PRO A 2 -17.90 36.82 -53.72
C PRO A 2 -16.70 35.94 -53.29
N ALA A 3 -16.43 35.82 -51.98
CA ALA A 3 -15.80 34.64 -51.36
C ALA A 3 -15.89 34.77 -49.82
N ALA A 4 -16.90 34.22 -49.17
CA ALA A 4 -17.07 32.81 -48.78
C ALA A 4 -16.51 32.52 -47.37
N LEU A 5 -17.43 32.31 -46.42
CA LEU A 5 -17.21 31.65 -45.13
C LEU A 5 -16.64 30.24 -45.35
N LEU A 6 -15.76 29.78 -44.47
CA LEU A 6 -15.64 28.36 -44.13
C LEU A 6 -15.05 28.19 -42.72
N ALA A 7 -15.94 27.92 -41.77
CA ALA A 7 -15.59 27.39 -40.46
C ALA A 7 -15.37 25.87 -40.59
N VAL A 8 -14.22 25.36 -40.17
CA VAL A 8 -13.95 23.92 -40.08
C VAL A 8 -13.98 23.52 -38.61
N LEU A 9 -15.07 22.86 -38.20
CA LEU A 9 -15.21 22.15 -36.94
C LEU A 9 -14.61 20.75 -37.12
N LEU A 10 -13.43 20.50 -36.55
CA LEU A 10 -12.84 19.16 -36.46
C LEU A 10 -13.45 18.42 -35.27
N ALA A 11 -14.39 17.52 -35.56
CA ALA A 11 -14.95 16.56 -34.61
C ALA A 11 -13.97 15.39 -34.42
N SER A 12 -13.25 15.38 -33.31
CA SER A 12 -12.40 14.26 -32.90
C SER A 12 -13.21 13.24 -32.11
N SER A 13 -13.76 12.23 -32.80
CA SER A 13 -14.35 11.05 -32.17
C SER A 13 -13.24 10.15 -31.61
N LEU A 14 -12.89 10.35 -30.34
CA LEU A 14 -12.05 9.41 -29.59
C LEU A 14 -12.79 8.08 -29.43
N LEU A 15 -12.24 7.04 -30.04
CA LEU A 15 -12.60 5.65 -29.79
C LEU A 15 -12.33 5.33 -28.31
N ALA A 16 -13.38 5.22 -27.50
CA ALA A 16 -13.29 4.72 -26.14
C ALA A 16 -12.95 3.23 -26.19
N ARG A 17 -11.70 2.87 -25.87
CA ARG A 17 -11.34 1.49 -25.55
C ARG A 17 -12.00 1.12 -24.22
N PRO A 18 -12.66 -0.06 -24.10
CA PRO A 18 -13.09 -0.54 -22.79
C PRO A 18 -11.83 -0.79 -21.96
N ALA A 19 -11.70 -0.09 -20.84
CA ALA A 19 -10.74 -0.45 -19.83
C ALA A 19 -11.14 -1.83 -19.29
N ALA A 20 -10.24 -2.81 -19.38
CA ALA A 20 -10.38 -4.02 -18.60
C ALA A 20 -10.38 -3.59 -17.13
N ALA A 21 -11.52 -3.69 -16.46
CA ALA A 21 -11.55 -3.63 -15.01
C ALA A 21 -10.79 -4.87 -14.56
N ASP A 22 -9.54 -4.68 -14.14
CA ASP A 22 -8.85 -5.67 -13.33
C ASP A 22 -9.80 -5.96 -12.17
N THR A 23 -10.42 -7.14 -12.16
CA THR A 23 -11.16 -7.62 -11.00
C THR A 23 -10.09 -7.87 -9.95
N GLY A 24 -9.72 -6.79 -9.25
CA GLY A 24 -8.52 -6.69 -8.45
C GLY A 24 -8.35 -7.93 -7.59
N ALA A 25 -7.13 -8.47 -7.58
CA ALA A 25 -6.76 -9.55 -6.69
C ALA A 25 -7.30 -9.24 -5.28
N THR A 26 -8.16 -10.11 -4.77
CA THR A 26 -8.72 -9.93 -3.44
C THR A 26 -7.65 -10.33 -2.45
N VAL A 27 -7.15 -9.37 -1.69
CA VAL A 27 -6.16 -9.64 -0.64
C VAL A 27 -6.89 -10.03 0.64
N VAL A 28 -6.66 -11.26 1.08
CA VAL A 28 -7.05 -11.78 2.38
C VAL A 28 -6.05 -11.28 3.41
N LEU A 29 -6.54 -10.58 4.43
CA LEU A 29 -5.72 -10.12 5.54
C LEU A 29 -5.53 -11.24 6.58
N PRO A 30 -4.39 -11.29 7.28
CA PRO A 30 -4.18 -12.24 8.37
C PRO A 30 -5.13 -11.97 9.54
N ASP A 31 -5.50 -13.01 10.28
CA ASP A 31 -6.21 -12.83 11.54
C ASP A 31 -5.24 -12.37 12.63
N THR A 32 -5.45 -11.16 13.15
CA THR A 32 -4.64 -10.58 14.24
C THR A 32 -5.39 -10.56 15.57
N SER A 33 -6.62 -11.06 15.64
CA SER A 33 -7.50 -10.94 16.81
C SER A 33 -6.92 -11.60 18.07
N ALA A 34 -6.10 -12.63 17.90
CA ALA A 34 -5.43 -13.34 18.98
C ALA A 34 -4.14 -12.65 19.48
N LEU A 35 -3.63 -11.61 18.80
CA LEU A 35 -2.41 -10.93 19.23
C LEU A 35 -2.63 -10.13 20.52
N PRO A 36 -1.76 -10.30 21.54
CA PRO A 36 -1.73 -9.41 22.69
C PRO A 36 -1.50 -7.95 22.27
N PRO A 37 -2.05 -6.95 22.99
CA PRO A 37 -1.95 -5.54 22.60
C PRO A 37 -0.51 -5.04 22.37
N ALA A 38 0.45 -5.54 23.15
CA ALA A 38 1.86 -5.19 22.99
C ALA A 38 2.44 -5.73 21.67
N GLU A 39 2.10 -6.96 21.30
CA GLU A 39 2.54 -7.59 20.05
C GLU A 39 1.87 -6.97 18.83
N ALA A 40 0.56 -6.66 18.93
CA ALA A 40 -0.17 -5.93 17.91
C ALA A 40 0.45 -4.56 17.65
N ARG A 41 0.85 -3.83 18.70
CA ARG A 41 1.53 -2.53 18.57
C ARG A 41 2.94 -2.65 17.98
N ALA A 42 3.69 -3.68 18.35
CA ALA A 42 5.00 -3.94 17.77
C ALA A 42 4.90 -4.26 16.28
N LEU A 43 3.95 -5.11 15.89
CA LEU A 43 3.69 -5.43 14.49
C LEU A 43 3.23 -4.19 13.71
N LEU A 44 2.30 -3.40 14.25
CA LEU A 44 1.83 -2.15 13.62
C LEU A 44 2.98 -1.17 13.37
N THR A 45 3.87 -1.00 14.35
CA THR A 45 5.07 -0.17 14.19
C THR A 45 5.97 -0.69 13.07
N GLN A 46 6.23 -2.00 13.05
CA GLN A 46 7.06 -2.62 12.03
C GLN A 46 6.46 -2.47 10.62
N LEU A 47 5.15 -2.66 10.47
CA LEU A 47 4.44 -2.49 9.20
C LEU A 47 4.55 -1.06 8.69
N ALA A 48 4.36 -0.05 9.54
CA ALA A 48 4.47 1.34 9.11
C ALA A 48 5.90 1.72 8.70
N GLN A 49 6.91 1.24 9.43
CA GLN A 49 8.32 1.47 9.07
C GLN A 49 8.64 0.86 7.71
N VAL A 50 8.22 -0.39 7.47
CA VAL A 50 8.41 -1.05 6.17
C VAL A 50 7.61 -0.34 5.09
N ASN A 51 6.35 0.04 5.32
CA ASN A 51 5.52 0.76 4.34
C ASN A 51 6.22 2.04 3.86
N VAL A 52 6.66 2.88 4.81
CA VAL A 52 7.35 4.13 4.49
C VAL A 52 8.60 3.85 3.66
N ILE A 53 9.43 2.88 4.07
CA ILE A 53 10.67 2.57 3.37
C ILE A 53 10.40 2.00 1.98
N THR A 54 9.53 1.01 1.82
CA THR A 54 9.25 0.40 0.52
C THR A 54 8.51 1.34 -0.43
N SER A 55 7.79 2.34 0.10
CA SER A 55 7.14 3.38 -0.72
C SER A 55 8.08 4.49 -1.17
N ASN A 56 9.26 4.65 -0.54
CA ASN A 56 10.18 5.76 -0.80
C ASN A 56 11.58 5.31 -1.27
N CYS A 57 11.91 4.02 -1.16
CA CYS A 57 13.18 3.45 -1.59
C CYS A 57 12.94 2.45 -2.75
N PRO A 58 13.12 2.86 -4.03
CA PRO A 58 12.70 2.06 -5.20
C PRO A 58 13.33 0.67 -5.31
N ALA A 59 14.52 0.47 -4.75
CA ALA A 59 15.20 -0.83 -4.72
C ALA A 59 14.44 -1.90 -3.90
N TYR A 60 13.52 -1.48 -3.03
CA TYR A 60 12.75 -2.35 -2.13
C TYR A 60 11.23 -2.20 -2.33
N ALA A 61 10.79 -1.69 -3.49
CA ALA A 61 9.37 -1.49 -3.77
C ALA A 61 8.59 -2.81 -3.69
N LEU A 62 7.40 -2.76 -3.09
CA LEU A 62 6.48 -3.89 -3.04
C LEU A 62 5.55 -3.86 -4.26
N GLY A 63 5.17 -5.05 -4.74
CA GLY A 63 4.05 -5.16 -5.69
C GLY A 63 2.71 -4.91 -5.00
N ASP A 64 1.69 -4.54 -5.77
CA ASP A 64 0.38 -4.09 -5.27
C ASP A 64 -0.23 -5.04 -4.23
N ALA A 65 -0.20 -6.35 -4.51
CA ALA A 65 -0.77 -7.33 -3.60
C ALA A 65 -0.05 -7.41 -2.24
N ASP A 66 1.28 -7.33 -2.23
CA ASP A 66 2.07 -7.30 -0.98
C ASP A 66 1.92 -5.97 -0.25
N TRP A 67 1.83 -4.87 -1.00
CA TRP A 67 1.55 -3.56 -0.44
C TRP A 67 0.17 -3.50 0.24
N THR A 68 -0.88 -4.00 -0.43
CA THR A 68 -2.24 -4.09 0.12
C THR A 68 -2.29 -5.01 1.35
N LEU A 69 -1.58 -6.14 1.32
CA LEU A 69 -1.48 -7.03 2.48
C LEU A 69 -0.86 -6.30 3.68
N LEU A 70 0.23 -5.57 3.43
CA LEU A 70 0.96 -4.84 4.45
C LEU A 70 0.14 -3.69 5.05
N THR A 71 -0.46 -2.85 4.20
CA THR A 71 -1.22 -1.66 4.64
C THR A 71 -2.56 -2.04 5.25
N GLY A 72 -3.29 -2.99 4.65
CA GLY A 72 -4.56 -3.48 5.19
C GLY A 72 -4.39 -4.15 6.55
N THR A 73 -3.31 -4.91 6.75
CA THR A 73 -3.00 -5.46 8.09
C THR A 73 -2.71 -4.34 9.10
N GLY A 74 -2.01 -3.28 8.67
CA GLY A 74 -1.75 -2.10 9.49
C GLY A 74 -3.05 -1.44 9.96
N ASP A 75 -4.00 -1.22 9.06
CA ASP A 75 -5.30 -0.63 9.37
C ASP A 75 -6.11 -1.50 10.33
N GLN A 76 -6.11 -2.82 10.11
CA GLN A 76 -6.76 -3.79 11.02
C GLN A 76 -6.19 -3.72 12.44
N LEU A 77 -4.87 -3.66 12.58
CA LEU A 77 -4.20 -3.54 13.88
C LEU A 77 -4.47 -2.20 14.55
N ALA A 78 -4.51 -1.10 13.78
CA ALA A 78 -4.85 0.22 14.30
C ALA A 78 -6.27 0.22 14.88
N ALA A 79 -7.23 -0.37 14.16
CA ALA A 79 -8.60 -0.56 14.63
C ALA A 79 -8.67 -1.44 15.89
N GLN A 80 -7.96 -2.58 15.90
CA GLN A 80 -7.88 -3.48 17.06
C GLN A 80 -7.33 -2.78 18.31
N LEU A 81 -6.39 -1.84 18.13
CA LEU A 81 -5.78 -1.06 19.21
C LEU A 81 -6.60 0.19 19.60
N GLY A 82 -7.74 0.44 18.96
CA GLY A 82 -8.59 1.60 19.22
C GLY A 82 -7.94 2.94 18.85
N LEU A 83 -7.04 2.95 17.87
CA LEU A 83 -6.41 4.18 17.39
C LEU A 83 -7.35 4.89 16.41
N ASP A 84 -7.69 6.14 16.70
CA ASP A 84 -8.27 7.03 15.70
C ASP A 84 -7.21 7.47 14.68
N ALA A 85 -7.63 8.09 13.58
CA ALA A 85 -6.73 8.54 12.52
C ALA A 85 -5.62 9.49 13.03
N SER A 86 -5.95 10.33 14.01
CA SER A 86 -5.03 11.33 14.57
C SER A 86 -3.96 10.68 15.46
N ALA A 87 -4.36 9.69 16.26
CA ALA A 87 -3.48 8.87 17.06
C ALA A 87 -2.63 7.95 16.17
N TYR A 88 -3.22 7.38 15.12
CA TYR A 88 -2.51 6.50 14.19
C TYR A 88 -1.39 7.27 13.46
N ASP A 89 -1.68 8.46 12.96
CA ASP A 89 -0.68 9.34 12.36
C ASP A 89 0.44 9.69 13.36
N ARG A 90 0.08 10.30 14.51
CA ARG A 90 1.08 10.79 15.48
C ARG A 90 1.92 9.68 16.11
N GLN A 91 1.32 8.53 16.42
CA GLN A 91 1.98 7.47 17.19
C GLN A 91 2.69 6.45 16.30
N VAL A 92 2.29 6.32 15.03
CA VAL A 92 2.80 5.27 14.15
C VAL A 92 3.48 5.83 12.90
N TYR A 93 2.75 6.60 12.08
CA TYR A 93 3.30 7.06 10.80
C TYR A 93 4.30 8.21 10.94
N ALA A 94 4.04 9.21 11.78
CA ALA A 94 4.98 10.31 11.98
C ALA A 94 6.37 9.81 12.47
N PRO A 95 6.48 8.86 13.42
CA PRO A 95 7.74 8.19 13.73
C PRO A 95 8.33 7.40 12.56
N ALA A 96 7.52 6.68 11.78
CA ALA A 96 8.00 5.92 10.64
C ALA A 96 8.60 6.82 9.54
N PHE A 97 7.96 7.95 9.24
CA PHE A 97 8.48 8.93 8.26
C PHE A 97 9.83 9.53 8.64
N ARG A 98 10.11 9.68 9.95
CA ARG A 98 11.44 10.12 10.42
C ARG A 98 12.58 9.15 10.07
N LEU A 99 12.29 7.91 9.66
CA LEU A 99 13.32 7.03 9.12
C LEU A 99 13.96 7.59 7.84
N LEU A 100 13.23 8.40 7.07
CA LEU A 100 13.74 8.99 5.84
C LEU A 100 14.80 10.08 6.09
N ASP A 101 14.94 10.55 7.34
CA ASP A 101 16.00 11.48 7.74
C ASP A 101 17.36 10.77 7.87
N ASP A 102 17.37 9.43 7.97
CA ASP A 102 18.58 8.62 8.05
C ASP A 102 18.94 8.05 6.68
N PRO A 103 20.10 8.44 6.09
CA PRO A 103 20.49 7.98 4.75
C PRO A 103 20.73 6.47 4.66
N GLY A 104 20.96 5.77 5.78
CA GLY A 104 21.11 4.32 5.83
C GLY A 104 19.80 3.56 6.08
N ALA A 105 18.65 4.23 6.23
CA ALA A 105 17.40 3.56 6.58
C ALA A 105 16.90 2.62 5.49
N CYS A 106 17.02 3.00 4.21
CA CYS A 106 16.61 2.15 3.09
C CYS A 106 17.31 0.77 3.16
N ASP A 107 18.62 0.74 3.37
CA ASP A 107 19.40 -0.51 3.37
C ASP A 107 19.24 -1.34 4.64
N ARG A 108 18.87 -0.71 5.76
CA ARG A 108 18.62 -1.45 7.00
C ARG A 108 17.20 -2.02 7.08
N VAL A 109 16.21 -1.27 6.60
CA VAL A 109 14.79 -1.63 6.73
C VAL A 109 14.26 -2.31 5.48
N GLY A 110 14.64 -1.87 4.29
CA GLY A 110 14.15 -2.39 3.02
C GLY A 110 14.27 -3.91 2.86
N PRO A 111 15.43 -4.53 3.15
CA PRO A 111 15.60 -5.98 3.08
C PRO A 111 14.68 -6.79 4.01
N THR A 112 14.11 -6.15 5.05
CA THR A 112 13.21 -6.84 6.01
C THR A 112 11.81 -7.07 5.47
N ALA A 113 11.42 -6.38 4.38
CA ALA A 113 10.07 -6.42 3.83
C ALA A 113 9.63 -7.84 3.45
N ALA A 114 10.47 -8.59 2.75
CA ALA A 114 10.16 -9.96 2.32
C ALA A 114 9.87 -10.89 3.51
N GLY A 115 10.67 -10.77 4.58
CA GLY A 115 10.46 -11.54 5.82
C GLY A 115 9.16 -11.16 6.52
N LEU A 116 8.82 -9.87 6.54
CA LEU A 116 7.56 -9.39 7.12
C LEU A 116 6.35 -9.89 6.32
N ILE A 117 6.37 -9.79 4.99
CA ILE A 117 5.31 -10.32 4.11
C ILE A 117 5.15 -11.83 4.31
N GLY A 118 6.26 -12.58 4.38
CA GLY A 118 6.23 -14.01 4.66
C GLY A 118 5.55 -14.33 6.00
N ARG A 119 5.82 -13.54 7.04
CA ARG A 119 5.13 -13.66 8.33
C ARG A 119 3.64 -13.37 8.23
N LEU A 120 3.23 -12.31 7.54
CA LEU A 120 1.80 -12.00 7.34
C LEU A 120 1.07 -13.13 6.62
N ARG A 121 1.71 -13.73 5.62
CA ARG A 121 1.16 -14.90 4.92
C ARG A 121 1.05 -16.12 5.84
N ALA A 122 2.04 -16.37 6.68
CA ALA A 122 1.98 -17.43 7.69
C ALA A 122 0.89 -17.22 8.75
N MET A 123 0.46 -15.96 8.97
CA MET A 123 -0.68 -15.60 9.81
C MET A 123 -2.04 -15.71 9.10
N GLY A 124 -2.08 -16.28 7.89
CA GLY A 124 -3.30 -16.48 7.11
C GLY A 124 -3.56 -15.42 6.04
N GLY A 125 -2.65 -14.45 5.86
CA GLY A 125 -2.75 -13.49 4.76
C GLY A 125 -2.49 -14.13 3.40
N ALA A 126 -3.23 -13.74 2.37
CA ALA A 126 -3.02 -14.23 1.01
C ALA A 126 -3.42 -13.18 -0.02
N ALA A 127 -2.71 -13.13 -1.13
CA ALA A 127 -3.19 -12.46 -2.32
C ALA A 127 -3.95 -13.50 -3.16
N GLU A 128 -5.28 -13.55 -3.07
CA GLU A 128 -6.08 -14.37 -3.98
C GLU A 128 -6.24 -13.61 -5.30
N GLY A 129 -5.83 -14.22 -6.41
CA GLY A 129 -5.93 -13.61 -7.74
C GLY A 129 -4.61 -13.36 -8.46
N ALA A 130 -3.44 -13.68 -7.87
CA ALA A 130 -2.23 -13.96 -8.64
C ALA A 130 -2.37 -15.35 -9.30
N GLY A 131 -3.39 -15.51 -10.14
CA GLY A 131 -3.58 -16.69 -10.95
C GLY A 131 -2.48 -16.74 -12.02
N ARG A 132 -1.71 -17.83 -11.98
CA ARG A 132 -1.14 -18.58 -13.12
C ARG A 132 -0.90 -17.82 -14.42
#